data_AF-A0A3P1VDC0-F1
#
_entry.id   AF-A0A3P1VDC0-F1
#
_cell.length_a   1.000
_cell.length_b   1.000
_cell.length_c   1.000
_cell.angle_alpha   90.00
_cell.angle_beta   90.00
_cell.angle_gamma   90.00
#
_symmetry.space_group_name_H-M   'P 1'
#
loop_
_entity.id
_entity.type
_entity.pdbx_description
1 polymer ?
#
loop_
_entity_poly.entity_id
_entity_poly.type
_entity_poly.pdbx_seq_one_letter_code
_entity_poly.pdbx_strand_id
1 'polypeptide(L)'
;MLLFLIAGTSLAVLAGIYMVSQIYQMVKLDAFYRGLKHPKLWAFFASTGQRGDGLIVYLLRRKNHPRNSMSDEDFLTFQTCKHRAIVALLFQLTGAILAITALALSYS
;
A
#
# COMPACT_ATOMS: atom_id res chain seq x y z
N MET A 1 -3.51 -28.84 -7.33
CA MET A 1 -4.25 -28.19 -6.22
C MET A 1 -3.30 -27.45 -5.28
N LEU A 2 -2.47 -28.15 -4.50
CA LEU A 2 -1.53 -27.54 -3.54
C LEU A 2 -0.55 -26.51 -4.14
N LEU A 3 0.03 -26.80 -5.31
CA LEU A 3 0.96 -25.87 -5.99
C LEU A 3 0.31 -24.51 -6.34
N PHE A 4 -0.93 -24.53 -6.84
CA PHE A 4 -1.66 -23.31 -7.17
C PHE A 4 -2.06 -22.51 -5.93
N LEU A 5 -2.39 -23.20 -4.84
CA LEU A 5 -2.62 -22.56 -3.55
C LEU A 5 -1.37 -21.81 -3.08
N ILE A 6 -0.21 -22.49 -3.03
CA ILE A 6 1.07 -21.90 -2.62
C ILE A 6 1.46 -20.73 -3.53
N ALA A 7 1.31 -20.89 -4.84
CA ALA A 7 1.63 -19.83 -5.81
C ALA A 7 0.72 -18.60 -5.62
N GLY A 8 -0.60 -18.81 -5.50
CA GLY A 8 -1.58 -17.75 -5.30
C GLY A 8 -1.36 -17.00 -4.00
N THR A 9 -1.13 -17.71 -2.89
CA THR A 9 -0.85 -17.08 -1.59
C THR A 9 0.47 -16.33 -1.61
N SER A 10 1.52 -16.88 -2.22
CA SER A 10 2.82 -16.22 -2.32
C SER A 10 2.74 -14.93 -3.13
N LEU A 11 2.04 -14.96 -4.27
CA LEU A 11 1.81 -13.78 -5.09
C LEU A 11 1.03 -12.70 -4.32
N ALA A 12 -0.05 -13.08 -3.62
CA ALA A 12 -0.86 -12.16 -2.84
C ALA A 12 -0.06 -11.49 -1.72
N VAL A 13 0.77 -12.25 -1.00
CA VAL A 13 1.60 -11.72 0.09
C VAL A 13 2.68 -10.78 -0.44
N LEU A 14 3.42 -11.17 -1.49
CA LEU A 14 4.47 -10.34 -2.07
C LEU A 14 3.91 -9.04 -2.66
N ALA A 15 2.78 -9.12 -3.37
CA ALA A 15 2.09 -7.96 -3.90
C ALA A 15 1.60 -7.03 -2.78
N GLY A 16 1.10 -7.59 -1.67
CA GLY A 16 0.70 -6.82 -0.49
C GLY A 16 1.87 -6.08 0.17
N ILE A 17 3.00 -6.75 0.41
CA ILE A 17 4.21 -6.13 0.96
C ILE A 17 4.69 -4.99 0.04
N TYR A 18 4.70 -5.23 -1.27
CA TYR A 18 5.09 -4.22 -2.24
C TYR A 18 4.12 -3.03 -2.23
N MET A 19 2.81 -3.25 -2.18
CA MET A 19 1.80 -2.20 -2.07
C MET A 19 2.01 -1.32 -0.82
N VAL A 20 2.25 -1.95 0.34
CA VAL A 20 2.54 -1.25 1.60
C VAL A 20 3.79 -0.38 1.48
N SER A 21 4.84 -0.86 0.80
CA SER A 21 6.06 -0.07 0.55
C SER A 21 5.79 1.18 -0.29
N GLN A 22 4.91 1.10 -1.30
CA GLN A 22 4.54 2.26 -2.12
C GLN A 22 3.70 3.26 -1.32
N ILE A 23 2.77 2.78 -0.47
CA ILE A 23 1.97 3.62 0.42
C ILE A 23 2.88 4.38 1.41
N TYR A 24 3.86 3.69 1.99
CA TYR A 24 4.84 4.30 2.89
C TYR A 24 5.56 5.49 2.21
N GLN A 25 6.03 5.33 0.97
CA GLN A 25 6.70 6.42 0.26
C GLN A 25 5.76 7.60 -0.03
N MET A 26 4.53 7.32 -0.47
CA MET A 26 3.52 8.35 -0.72
C MET A 26 3.19 9.15 0.55
N VAL A 27 2.99 8.47 1.68
CA VAL A 27 2.67 9.12 2.96
C VAL A 27 3.87 9.90 3.49
N LYS A 28 5.08 9.35 3.40
CA LYS A 28 6.30 10.03 3.82
C LYS A 28 6.47 11.36 3.06
N LEU A 29 6.25 11.34 1.76
CA LEU A 29 6.38 12.51 0.91
C LEU A 29 5.26 13.53 1.17
N ASP A 30 4.00 13.09 1.25
CA ASP A 30 2.84 13.94 1.60
C ASP A 30 3.02 14.57 2.99
N ALA A 31 3.53 13.83 3.97
CA ALA A 31 3.81 14.33 5.31
C ALA A 31 4.93 15.36 5.35
N PHE A 32 5.98 15.17 4.56
CA PHE A 32 7.09 16.12 4.43
C PHE A 32 6.61 17.47 3.88
N TYR A 33 5.86 17.47 2.77
CA TYR A 33 5.33 18.69 2.16
C TYR A 33 4.22 19.38 2.96
N ARG A 34 3.61 18.68 3.91
CA ARG A 34 2.66 19.25 4.88
C ARG A 34 3.33 19.76 6.15
N GLY A 35 4.66 19.64 6.28
CA GLY A 35 5.40 20.08 7.46
C GLY A 35 5.09 19.26 8.72
N LEU A 36 4.61 18.02 8.58
CA LEU A 36 4.35 17.14 9.73
C LEU A 36 5.68 16.74 10.40
N LYS A 37 5.75 16.90 11.72
CA LYS A 37 6.91 16.44 12.52
C LYS A 37 7.08 14.92 12.33
N HIS A 38 8.29 14.49 11.99
CA HIS A 38 8.69 13.10 11.74
C HIS A 38 7.89 12.36 10.64
N PRO A 39 8.08 12.70 9.34
CA PRO A 39 7.37 12.08 8.22
C PRO A 39 7.46 10.55 8.15
N LYS A 40 8.59 9.97 8.60
CA LYS A 40 8.79 8.52 8.65
C LYS A 40 7.86 7.81 9.65
N LEU A 41 7.54 8.47 10.78
CA LEU A 41 6.62 7.89 11.77
C LEU A 41 5.19 7.86 11.21
N TRP A 42 4.74 8.95 10.59
CA TRP A 42 3.43 8.99 9.93
C TRP A 42 3.31 7.95 8.82
N ALA A 43 4.35 7.80 8.02
CA ALA A 43 4.42 6.77 6.98
C ALA A 43 4.38 5.36 7.57
N PHE A 44 5.13 5.09 8.65
CA PHE A 44 5.12 3.82 9.34
C PHE A 44 3.74 3.49 9.92
N PHE A 45 3.13 4.42 10.66
CA PHE A 45 1.78 4.25 11.18
C PHE A 45 0.77 4.06 10.04
N ALA A 46 0.84 4.85 8.97
CA ALA A 46 -0.08 4.69 7.84
C ALA A 46 0.07 3.35 7.11
N SER A 47 1.27 2.78 7.10
CA SER A 47 1.58 1.49 6.51
C SER A 47 1.27 0.30 7.43
N THR A 48 0.93 0.56 8.70
CA THR A 48 0.67 -0.47 9.71
C THR A 48 -0.81 -0.58 10.05
N GLY A 49 -1.22 -1.77 10.48
CA GLY A 49 -2.58 -2.07 10.91
C GLY A 49 -3.42 -2.78 9.84
N GLN A 50 -4.05 -3.89 10.24
CA GLN A 50 -4.82 -4.75 9.34
C GLN A 50 -6.13 -4.13 8.85
N ARG A 51 -6.67 -3.14 9.58
CA ARG A 51 -7.93 -2.45 9.25
C ARG A 51 -7.71 -1.09 8.57
N GLY A 52 -6.47 -0.74 8.23
CA GLY A 52 -6.14 0.59 7.71
C GLY A 52 -6.24 1.72 8.74
N ASP A 53 -6.33 1.38 10.04
CA ASP A 53 -6.54 2.33 11.13
C ASP A 53 -5.39 3.34 11.24
N GLY A 54 -4.16 2.88 11.04
CA GLY A 54 -2.99 3.76 11.01
C GLY A 54 -3.02 4.76 9.85
N LEU A 55 -3.59 4.38 8.69
CA LEU A 55 -3.82 5.30 7.58
C LEU A 55 -4.92 6.31 7.94
N ILE A 56 -5.99 5.88 8.60
CA ILE A 56 -7.05 6.78 9.07
C ILE A 56 -6.50 7.83 10.04
N VAL A 57 -5.65 7.43 10.98
CA VAL A 57 -4.96 8.36 11.89
C VAL A 57 -4.14 9.39 11.12
N TYR A 58 -3.41 8.96 10.08
CA TYR A 58 -2.69 9.88 9.20
C TYR A 58 -3.63 10.86 8.48
N LEU A 59 -4.75 10.37 7.93
CA LEU A 59 -5.74 11.17 7.21
C LEU A 59 -6.39 12.24 8.11
N LEU A 60 -6.67 11.91 9.37
CA LEU A 60 -7.20 12.85 10.35
C LEU A 60 -6.17 13.94 10.69
N ARG A 61 -4.91 13.57 10.88
CA ARG A 61 -3.86 14.55 11.20
C ARG A 61 -3.54 15.49 10.05
N ARG A 62 -3.47 14.99 8.81
CA ARG A 62 -3.13 15.82 7.65
C ARG A 62 -4.20 16.87 7.33
N LYS A 63 -5.46 16.69 7.80
CA LYS A 63 -6.56 17.65 7.60
C LYS A 63 -6.20 19.06 8.08
N ASN A 64 -5.42 19.17 9.16
CA ASN A 64 -5.05 20.44 9.77
C ASN A 64 -3.71 21.00 9.25
N HIS A 65 -3.09 20.35 8.26
CA HIS A 65 -1.79 20.74 7.72
C HIS A 65 -1.92 20.95 6.20
N PRO A 66 -2.00 22.21 5.73
CA PRO A 66 -2.06 22.50 4.30
C PRO A 66 -0.79 22.02 3.61
N ARG A 67 -0.92 21.58 2.36
CA ARG A 67 0.20 21.06 1.58
C ARG A 67 0.93 22.22 0.91
N ASN A 68 2.24 22.31 1.14
CA ASN A 68 3.10 23.24 0.41
C ASN A 68 3.27 22.79 -1.05
N SER A 69 3.80 23.67 -1.90
CA SER A 69 4.13 23.33 -3.28
C SER A 69 5.15 22.18 -3.30
N MET A 70 4.81 21.11 -4.02
CA MET A 70 5.68 19.97 -4.25
C MET A 70 6.60 20.25 -5.45
N SER A 71 7.84 19.76 -5.40
CA SER A 71 8.74 19.78 -6.56
C SER A 71 8.19 18.88 -7.66
N ASP A 72 8.44 19.22 -8.93
CA ASP A 72 7.99 18.40 -10.06
C ASP A 72 8.54 16.96 -9.98
N GLU A 73 9.79 16.80 -9.56
CA GLU A 73 10.45 15.49 -9.38
C GLU A 73 9.75 14.63 -8.31
N ASP A 74 9.40 15.25 -7.20
CA ASP A 74 8.72 14.59 -6.09
C ASP A 74 7.25 14.29 -6.46
N PHE A 75 6.62 15.14 -7.26
CA PHE A 75 5.30 14.90 -7.80
C PHE A 75 5.28 13.71 -8.77
N LEU A 76 6.27 13.60 -9.65
CA LEU A 76 6.45 12.44 -10.54
C LEU A 76 6.70 11.16 -9.74
N THR A 77 7.52 11.24 -8.69
CA THR A 77 7.77 10.13 -7.76
C THR A 77 6.47 9.69 -7.09
N PHE A 78 5.66 10.63 -6.61
CA PHE A 78 4.34 10.35 -6.02
C PHE A 78 3.41 9.64 -7.01
N GLN A 79 3.31 10.14 -8.24
CA GLN A 79 2.49 9.51 -9.28
C GLN A 79 2.98 8.10 -9.62
N THR A 80 4.30 7.90 -9.70
CA THR A 80 4.90 6.60 -10.00
C THR A 80 4.61 5.61 -8.88
N CYS A 81 4.76 6.00 -7.61
CA CYS A 81 4.37 5.17 -6.47
C CYS A 81 2.87 4.84 -6.49
N LYS A 82 2.01 5.80 -6.84
CA LYS A 82 0.56 5.57 -6.99
C LYS A 82 0.27 4.52 -8.07
N HIS A 83 0.88 4.65 -9.25
CA HIS A 83 0.71 3.67 -10.33
C HIS A 83 1.22 2.28 -9.91
N ARG A 84 2.40 2.21 -9.29
CA ARG A 84 2.96 0.95 -8.76
C ARG A 84 2.06 0.32 -7.69
N ALA A 85 1.46 1.12 -6.81
CA ALA A 85 0.52 0.63 -5.80
C ALA A 85 -0.76 0.05 -6.43
N ILE A 86 -1.28 0.67 -7.49
CA ILE A 86 -2.44 0.16 -8.24
C ILE A 86 -2.08 -1.17 -8.91
N VAL A 87 -0.93 -1.25 -9.57
CA VAL A 87 -0.45 -2.51 -10.17
C VAL A 87 -0.28 -3.59 -9.12
N ALA A 88 0.32 -3.26 -7.97
CA ALA A 88 0.46 -4.19 -6.84
C ALA A 88 -0.90 -4.72 -6.36
N LEU A 89 -1.90 -3.84 -6.24
CA LEU A 89 -3.25 -4.22 -5.85
C LEU A 89 -3.87 -5.22 -6.84
N LEU A 90 -3.69 -5.01 -8.15
CA LEU A 90 -4.17 -5.95 -9.18
C LEU A 90 -3.50 -7.33 -9.04
N PHE A 91 -2.19 -7.37 -8.81
CA PHE A 91 -1.48 -8.63 -8.56
C PHE A 91 -1.96 -9.32 -7.28
N GLN A 92 -2.23 -8.55 -6.23
CA GLN A 92 -2.73 -9.08 -4.96
C GLN A 92 -4.11 -9.72 -5.13
N LEU A 93 -5.03 -9.05 -5.83
CA LEU A 93 -6.36 -9.59 -6.14
C LEU A 93 -6.26 -10.86 -7.01
N THR A 94 -5.40 -10.85 -8.02
CA THR A 94 -5.19 -12.00 -8.89
C THR A 94 -4.66 -13.21 -8.11
N GLY A 95 -3.67 -13.00 -7.23
CA GLY A 95 -3.15 -14.05 -6.35
C GLY A 95 -4.20 -14.59 -5.37
N ALA A 96 -5.03 -13.70 -4.81
CA ALA A 96 -6.12 -14.09 -3.91
C ALA A 96 -7.18 -14.95 -4.63
N ILE A 97 -7.61 -14.56 -5.83
CA ILE A 97 -8.56 -15.33 -6.65
C ILE A 97 -7.99 -16.72 -6.98
N LEU A 98 -6.72 -16.79 -7.37
CA LEU A 98 -6.04 -18.06 -7.64
C LEU A 98 -6.00 -18.97 -6.40
N ALA A 99 -5.70 -18.41 -5.23
CA ALA A 99 -5.67 -19.17 -3.98
C ALA A 99 -7.07 -19.69 -3.59
N ILE A 100 -8.11 -18.86 -3.69
CA ILE A 100 -9.50 -19.23 -3.35
C ILE A 100 -10.01 -20.31 -4.30
N THR A 101 -9.80 -20.16 -5.60
CA THR A 101 -10.20 -21.16 -6.60
C THR A 101 -9.48 -22.49 -6.41
N ALA A 102 -8.16 -22.46 -6.14
CA ALA A 102 -7.41 -23.66 -5.83
C ALA A 102 -7.89 -24.36 -4.55
N LEU A 103 -8.28 -23.58 -3.53
CA LEU A 103 -8.85 -24.11 -2.29
C LEU A 103 -10.22 -24.77 -2.56
N ALA A 104 -11.12 -24.09 -3.26
CA ALA A 104 -12.46 -24.59 -3.56
C ALA A 104 -12.44 -25.91 -4.36
N LEU A 105 -11.53 -26.02 -5.32
CA LEU A 105 -11.33 -27.24 -6.10
C LEU A 105 -10.65 -28.36 -5.30
N SER A 106 -9.98 -28.05 -4.19
CA SER A 106 -9.36 -29.07 -3.32
C SER A 106 -10.38 -29.77 -2.41
N TYR A 107 -11.55 -29.15 -2.21
CA TYR A 107 -12.65 -29.68 -1.38
C TYR A 107 -13.82 -30.23 -2.21
N SER A 108 -13.79 -30.07 -3.54
CA SER A 108 -14.75 -30.65 -4.49
C SER A 108 -14.29 -32.03 -4.94
#